data_AF-A0A022QVS8-F1
#
_entry.id   AF-A0A022QVS8-F1
#
_cell.length_a   1.000
_cell.length_b   1.000
_cell.length_c   1.000
_cell.angle_alpha   90.00
_cell.angle_beta   90.00
_cell.angle_gamma   90.00
#
_symmetry.space_group_name_H-M   'P 1'
#
loop_
_entity.id
_entity.type
_entity.pdbx_description
1 polymer ?
#
loop_
_entity_poly.entity_id
_entity_poly.type
_entity_poly.pdbx_seq_one_letter_code
_entity_poly.pdbx_strand_id
1 'polypeptide(L)'
;MGKSISEVGVEDLVGAGLTVEEAMVLGREIKDAIGDSSSNCAAANENWAEIMSRNLLKPWHPHPLHQLIYYSVYHSYDDSVNGPPLYCFPSP
;
A
#
# COMPACT_ATOMS: atom_id res chain seq x y z
N MET A 1 12.96 6.96 4.74
CA MET A 1 11.86 7.54 5.53
C MET A 1 10.73 7.79 4.55
N GLY A 2 9.88 6.77 4.35
CA GLY A 2 8.76 6.84 3.41
C GLY A 2 7.58 7.57 4.04
N LYS A 3 6.50 7.75 3.29
CA LYS A 3 5.21 8.17 3.85
C LYS A 3 4.49 6.95 4.43
N SER A 4 3.70 7.10 5.48
CA SER A 4 2.74 6.04 5.83
C SER A 4 1.65 5.95 4.78
N ILE A 5 1.01 4.80 4.66
CA ILE A 5 -0.07 4.59 3.69
C ILE A 5 -1.26 5.57 3.85
N SER A 6 -1.48 6.09 5.06
CA SER A 6 -2.48 7.14 5.32
C SER A 6 -2.08 8.51 4.79
N GLU A 7 -0.79 8.75 4.59
CA GLU A 7 -0.21 9.99 4.04
C GLU A 7 -0.02 9.93 2.52
N VAL A 8 -0.21 8.76 1.89
CA VAL A 8 -0.14 8.60 0.44
C VAL A 8 -1.29 9.38 -0.20
N GLY A 9 -0.93 10.41 -0.97
CA GLY A 9 -1.86 11.26 -1.70
C GLY A 9 -2.06 10.82 -3.15
N VAL A 10 -3.04 11.43 -3.82
CA VAL A 10 -3.29 11.24 -5.26
C VAL A 10 -2.05 11.64 -6.08
N GLU A 11 -1.32 12.67 -5.64
CA GLU A 11 -0.07 13.11 -6.26
C GLU A 11 1.03 12.04 -6.27
N ASP A 12 1.14 11.25 -5.20
CA ASP A 12 2.12 10.18 -5.09
C ASP A 12 1.76 9.01 -6.03
N LEU A 13 0.47 8.69 -6.14
CA LEU A 13 -0.05 7.66 -7.04
C LEU A 13 0.15 8.06 -8.51
N VAL A 14 -0.12 9.33 -8.86
CA VAL A 14 0.14 9.87 -10.20
C VAL A 14 1.64 9.86 -10.49
N GLY A 15 2.47 10.25 -9.53
CA GLY A 15 3.94 10.17 -9.62
C GLY A 15 4.46 8.73 -9.82
N ALA A 16 3.71 7.73 -9.33
CA ALA A 16 4.01 6.32 -9.53
C ALA A 16 3.55 5.76 -10.90
N GLY A 17 2.88 6.59 -11.73
CA GLY A 17 2.51 6.25 -13.10
C GLY A 17 1.03 5.96 -13.32
N LEU A 18 0.14 6.31 -12.38
CA LEU A 18 -1.31 6.27 -12.61
C LEU A 18 -1.80 7.55 -13.28
N THR A 19 -2.95 7.43 -13.96
CA THR A 19 -3.76 8.59 -14.33
C THR A 19 -4.40 9.21 -13.09
N VAL A 20 -4.82 10.48 -13.19
CA VAL A 20 -5.44 11.21 -12.07
C VAL A 20 -6.74 10.51 -11.64
N GLU A 21 -7.52 10.04 -12.60
CA GLU A 21 -8.78 9.33 -12.37
C GLU A 21 -8.56 8.01 -11.63
N GLU A 22 -7.61 7.20 -12.09
CA GLU A 22 -7.25 5.93 -11.43
C GLU A 22 -6.70 6.18 -10.03
N ALA A 23 -5.86 7.20 -9.86
CA ALA A 23 -5.28 7.56 -8.57
C ALA A 23 -6.34 8.00 -7.56
N MET A 24 -7.39 8.73 -7.99
CA MET A 24 -8.50 9.09 -7.11
C MET A 24 -9.33 7.89 -6.67
N VAL A 25 -9.60 6.96 -7.59
CA VAL A 25 -10.37 5.73 -7.28
C VAL A 25 -9.55 4.85 -6.33
N LEU A 26 -8.31 4.52 -6.71
CA LEU A 26 -7.43 3.65 -5.93
C LEU A 26 -7.15 4.25 -4.54
N GLY A 27 -6.88 5.56 -4.46
CA GLY A 27 -6.62 6.23 -3.19
C GLY A 27 -7.82 6.18 -2.24
N ARG A 28 -9.05 6.21 -2.76
CA ARG A 28 -10.27 6.02 -1.95
C ARG A 28 -10.39 4.57 -1.48
N GLU A 29 -10.24 3.60 -2.37
CA GLU A 29 -10.34 2.18 -2.02
C GLU A 29 -9.29 1.74 -0.99
N ILE A 30 -8.06 2.28 -1.10
CA ILE A 30 -6.99 2.05 -0.13
C ILE A 30 -7.35 2.64 1.22
N LYS A 31 -7.87 3.88 1.27
CA LYS A 31 -8.32 4.48 2.54
C LYS A 31 -9.48 3.71 3.16
N ASP A 32 -10.42 3.23 2.34
CA ASP A 32 -11.53 2.41 2.79
C ASP A 32 -11.08 1.00 3.22
N ALA A 33 -9.96 0.50 2.73
CA ALA A 33 -9.38 -0.77 3.19
C ALA A 33 -8.66 -0.64 4.54
N ILE A 34 -8.00 0.49 4.76
CA ILE A 34 -7.14 0.71 5.94
C ILE A 34 -7.88 1.39 7.08
N GLY A 35 -8.94 2.15 6.78
CA GLY A 35 -9.78 2.82 7.78
C GLY A 35 -10.41 1.87 8.80
N ASP A 36 -10.56 0.59 8.46
CA ASP A 36 -11.08 -0.46 9.33
C ASP A 36 -10.00 -1.09 10.24
N SER A 37 -8.71 -0.96 9.89
CA SER A 37 -7.60 -1.64 10.56
C SER A 37 -6.78 -0.63 11.37
N SER A 38 -7.09 -0.54 12.67
CA SER A 38 -6.42 0.36 13.63
C SER A 38 -4.90 0.25 13.56
N SER A 39 -4.20 1.39 13.57
CA SER A 39 -2.76 1.59 13.41
C SER A 39 -1.84 0.88 14.42
N ASN A 40 -1.82 -0.45 14.44
CA ASN A 40 -0.91 -1.30 15.22
C ASN A 40 0.07 -2.05 14.30
N CYS A 41 1.19 -2.56 14.83
CA CYS A 41 2.17 -3.35 14.06
C CYS A 41 1.55 -4.61 13.39
N ALA A 42 0.59 -5.28 14.05
CA ALA A 42 -0.16 -6.37 13.46
C ALA A 42 -1.03 -5.91 12.28
N ALA A 43 -1.49 -4.66 12.31
CA ALA A 43 -2.33 -4.09 11.27
C ALA A 43 -1.58 -3.89 9.95
N ALA A 44 -0.24 -3.80 9.91
CA ALA A 44 0.48 -3.68 8.63
C ALA A 44 0.29 -4.92 7.75
N ASN A 45 0.38 -6.12 8.33
CA ASN A 45 0.14 -7.37 7.62
C ASN A 45 -1.35 -7.53 7.24
N GLU A 46 -2.27 -7.13 8.13
CA GLU A 46 -3.70 -7.15 7.86
C GLU A 46 -4.08 -6.16 6.75
N ASN A 47 -3.56 -4.94 6.80
CA ASN A 47 -3.72 -3.92 5.76
C ASN A 47 -3.22 -4.42 4.41
N TRP A 48 -2.02 -5.01 4.37
CA TRP A 48 -1.48 -5.57 3.15
C TRP A 48 -2.34 -6.73 2.61
N ALA A 49 -2.77 -7.63 3.50
CA ALA A 49 -3.65 -8.73 3.14
C ALA A 49 -5.00 -8.24 2.60
N GLU A 50 -5.58 -7.18 3.19
CA GLU A 50 -6.84 -6.60 2.75
C GLU A 50 -6.73 -5.92 1.38
N ILE A 51 -5.64 -5.18 1.14
CA ILE A 51 -5.34 -4.59 -0.18
C ILE A 51 -5.26 -5.68 -1.26
N MET A 52 -4.60 -6.79 -0.95
CA MET A 52 -4.47 -7.93 -1.87
C MET A 52 -5.80 -8.70 -2.03
N SER A 53 -6.57 -8.87 -0.96
CA SER A 53 -7.89 -9.51 -0.94
C SER A 53 -8.90 -8.75 -1.81
N ARG A 54 -8.94 -7.42 -1.66
CA ARG A 54 -9.74 -6.52 -2.51
C ARG A 54 -9.20 -6.38 -3.93
N ASN A 55 -8.02 -6.94 -4.20
CA ASN A 55 -7.38 -6.96 -5.51
C ASN A 55 -7.21 -5.52 -6.06
N LEU A 56 -6.82 -4.60 -5.18
CA LEU A 56 -6.64 -3.17 -5.49
C LEU A 56 -5.42 -2.95 -6.39
N LEU A 57 -4.38 -3.77 -6.19
CA LEU A 57 -3.17 -3.73 -6.99
C LEU A 57 -3.22 -4.79 -8.09
N LYS A 58 -3.54 -4.35 -9.31
CA LYS A 58 -3.53 -5.17 -10.50
C LYS A 58 -2.11 -5.47 -11.01
N PRO A 59 -1.85 -6.66 -11.60
CA PRO A 59 -0.52 -7.03 -12.10
C PRO A 59 0.04 -6.16 -13.23
N TRP A 60 -0.83 -5.42 -13.94
CA TRP A 60 -0.43 -4.51 -15.02
C TRP A 60 -0.13 -3.09 -14.53
N HIS A 61 -0.28 -2.82 -13.22
CA HIS A 61 0.12 -1.53 -12.69
C HIS A 61 1.64 -1.34 -12.75
N PRO A 62 2.09 -0.08 -12.83
CA PRO A 62 3.51 0.22 -12.87
C PRO A 62 4.20 -0.28 -11.60
N HIS A 63 5.38 -0.88 -11.75
CA HIS A 63 6.18 -1.36 -10.62
C HIS A 63 6.42 -0.30 -9.52
N PRO A 64 6.69 0.98 -9.84
CA PRO A 64 6.77 2.05 -8.85
C PRO A 64 5.54 2.19 -7.95
N LEU A 65 4.33 1.89 -8.45
CA LEU A 65 3.11 1.90 -7.63
C LEU A 65 3.15 0.79 -6.59
N HIS A 66 3.47 -0.43 -7.02
CA HIS A 66 3.54 -1.57 -6.12
C HIS A 66 4.57 -1.32 -5.00
N GLN A 67 5.73 -0.76 -5.35
CA GLN A 67 6.74 -0.37 -4.38
C GLN A 67 6.21 0.71 -3.42
N LEU A 68 5.61 1.78 -3.94
CA LEU A 68 5.08 2.88 -3.14
C LEU A 68 4.10 2.35 -2.08
N ILE A 69 3.10 1.56 -2.47
CA ILE A 69 2.11 1.05 -1.54
C ILE A 69 2.74 0.07 -0.54
N TYR A 70 3.58 -0.85 -0.99
CA TYR A 70 4.24 -1.81 -0.11
C TYR A 70 5.06 -1.11 0.99
N TYR A 71 5.95 -0.20 0.61
CA TYR A 71 6.77 0.51 1.60
C TYR A 71 5.96 1.44 2.49
N SER A 72 4.83 1.96 2.01
CA SER A 72 3.96 2.83 2.80
C SER A 72 3.14 2.05 3.83
N VAL A 73 2.70 0.82 3.49
CA VAL A 73 1.99 -0.08 4.43
C VAL A 73 2.94 -0.58 5.50
N TYR A 74 4.16 -0.96 5.10
CA TYR A 74 5.20 -1.44 6.01
C TYR A 74 6.06 -0.32 6.61
N HIS A 75 5.64 0.95 6.48
CA HIS A 75 6.42 2.12 6.93
C HIS A 75 6.87 2.02 8.39
N SER A 76 5.96 1.59 9.27
CA SER A 76 6.19 1.48 10.72
C SER A 76 6.31 0.01 11.17
N TYR A 77 6.59 -0.90 10.24
CA TYR A 77 6.69 -2.32 10.54
C TYR A 77 8.05 -2.66 11.15
N ASP A 78 8.01 -3.24 12.35
CA ASP A 78 9.20 -3.74 13.04
C ASP A 78 9.41 -5.22 12.70
N ASP A 79 10.43 -5.49 11.88
CA ASP A 79 10.82 -6.82 11.42
C ASP A 79 11.48 -7.65 12.52
N SER A 80 12.09 -7.00 13.52
CA SER A 80 12.68 -7.67 14.67
C SER A 80 11.63 -8.27 15.61
N VAL A 81 10.43 -7.70 15.64
CA VAL A 81 9.30 -8.14 16.48
C VAL A 81 8.36 -9.07 15.73
N ASN A 82 8.10 -8.81 14.44
CA ASN A 82 7.04 -9.49 13.69
C ASN A 82 7.56 -10.46 12.60
N GLY A 83 8.88 -10.57 12.44
CA GLY A 83 9.49 -11.31 11.35
C GLY A 83 9.54 -10.50 10.04
N PRO A 84 9.99 -11.10 8.93
CA PRO A 84 10.09 -10.38 7.67
C PRO A 84 8.71 -10.01 7.10
N PRO A 85 8.55 -8.81 6.52
CA PRO A 85 7.30 -8.40 5.89
C PRO A 85 6.96 -9.29 4.70
N LEU A 86 5.66 -9.51 4.44
CA LEU A 86 5.20 -10.38 3.37
C LEU A 86 5.45 -9.75 2.00
N TYR A 87 6.60 -10.04 1.40
CA TYR A 87 6.91 -9.58 0.05
C TYR A 87 5.97 -10.23 -0.98
N CYS A 88 5.04 -9.45 -1.53
CA CYS A 88 4.06 -9.94 -2.50
C CYS A 88 3.75 -8.91 -3.60
N PHE A 89 4.75 -8.57 -4.42
CA PHE A 89 4.53 -7.80 -5.64
C PHE A 89 5.57 -8.18 -6.71
N PRO A 90 5.25 -8.02 -8.02
CA PRO A 90 6.14 -8.45 -9.09
C PRO A 90 7.47 -7.69 -9.06
N SER A 91 8.59 -8.42 -9.16
CA SER A 91 9.91 -7.83 -9.37
C SER A 91 10.03 -7.27 -10.80
N PRO A 92 10.83 -6.21 -11.03
CA PRO A 92 11.05 -5.66 -12.36
C PRO A 92 11.64 -6.67 -13.36
#